data_AF-A0AA87C002-F1
#
_entry.id   AF-A0AA87C002-F1
#
_cell.length_a   1.000
_cell.length_b   1.000
_cell.length_c   1.000
_cell.angle_alpha   90.00
_cell.angle_beta   90.00
_cell.angle_gamma   90.00
#
_symmetry.space_group_name_H-M   'P 1'
#
loop_
_entity.id
_entity.type
_entity.pdbx_description
1 polymer ?
#
loop_
_entity_poly.entity_id
_entity_poly.type
_entity_poly.pdbx_seq_one_letter_code
_entity_poly.pdbx_strand_id
1 'polypeptide(L)'
;MSQRPPQINVRMPEDLKQNLHLAANEHNISVNSEIVSRLSASFLKEQPTQSKLPNASEAKEKALASKDSLQLSLLNQITNEIHRRSALGLFSAYISLNEFELCDGEEPVVEAVIKPIISSLVDSGYTLPDDWDAGGFTIAWE
;
A
#
# COMPACT_ATOMS: atom_id res chain seq x y z
N MET A 1 10.74 -29.87 10.75
CA MET A 1 10.06 -29.78 12.06
C MET A 1 9.57 -28.36 12.21
N SER A 2 8.27 -28.11 12.06
CA SER A 2 7.69 -26.75 12.15
C SER A 2 7.69 -26.31 13.61
N GLN A 3 8.54 -25.35 13.97
CA GLN A 3 8.54 -24.74 15.30
C GLN A 3 7.19 -24.08 15.54
N ARG A 4 6.49 -24.47 16.62
CA ARG A 4 5.28 -23.78 17.05
C ARG A 4 5.67 -22.40 17.59
N PRO A 5 4.89 -21.35 17.30
CA PRO A 5 5.15 -20.02 17.84
C PRO A 5 5.13 -20.02 19.38
N PRO A 6 5.93 -19.16 20.02
CA PRO A 6 5.98 -19.05 21.48
C PRO A 6 4.62 -18.64 22.05
N GLN A 7 4.26 -19.19 23.21
CA GLN A 7 3.01 -18.88 23.89
C GLN A 7 3.26 -17.82 24.98
N ILE A 8 2.34 -16.85 25.08
CA ILE A 8 2.32 -15.84 26.14
C ILE A 8 1.05 -16.01 26.96
N ASN A 9 1.16 -15.86 28.29
CA ASN A 9 0.00 -15.84 29.18
C ASN A 9 -0.18 -14.42 29.73
N VAL A 10 -1.29 -13.78 29.39
CA VAL A 10 -1.56 -12.37 29.69
C VAL A 10 -2.63 -12.29 30.76
N ARG A 11 -2.32 -11.60 31.88
CA ARG A 11 -3.32 -11.23 32.89
C ARG A 11 -3.92 -9.88 32.50
N MET A 12 -5.24 -9.80 32.42
CA MET A 12 -5.93 -8.58 32.00
C MET A 12 -7.23 -8.35 32.77
N PRO A 13 -7.69 -7.09 32.88
CA PRO A 13 -8.97 -6.76 33.48
C PRO A 13 -10.15 -7.39 32.72
N GLU A 14 -11.24 -7.70 33.42
CA GLU A 14 -12.43 -8.32 32.83
C GLU A 14 -13.05 -7.45 31.72
N ASP A 15 -13.10 -6.13 31.91
CA ASP A 15 -13.63 -5.21 30.90
C ASP A 15 -12.82 -5.27 29.59
N LEU A 16 -11.50 -5.37 29.70
CA LEU A 16 -10.61 -5.46 28.52
C LEU A 16 -10.82 -6.77 27.78
N LYS A 17 -11.04 -7.87 28.52
CA LYS A 17 -11.34 -9.17 27.94
C LYS A 17 -12.67 -9.15 27.19
N GLN A 18 -13.72 -8.57 27.78
CA GLN A 18 -15.02 -8.43 27.10
C GLN A 18 -14.91 -7.61 25.81
N ASN A 19 -14.23 -6.48 25.85
CA ASN A 19 -14.02 -5.65 24.67
C ASN A 19 -13.26 -6.38 23.55
N LEU A 20 -12.29 -7.24 23.90
CA LEU A 20 -11.60 -8.09 22.92
C LEU A 20 -12.53 -9.14 22.30
N HIS A 21 -13.41 -9.75 23.09
CA HIS A 21 -14.39 -10.70 22.56
C HIS A 21 -15.38 -10.03 21.60
N LEU A 22 -15.87 -8.83 21.94
CA LEU A 22 -16.75 -8.06 21.06
C LEU A 22 -16.06 -7.70 19.76
N ALA A 23 -14.83 -7.16 19.82
CA ALA A 23 -14.06 -6.81 18.64
C ALA A 23 -13.74 -8.03 17.75
N ALA A 24 -13.38 -9.16 18.34
CA ALA A 24 -13.12 -10.39 17.60
C ALA A 24 -14.38 -10.90 16.88
N ASN A 25 -15.55 -10.80 17.52
CA ASN A 25 -16.84 -11.14 16.91
C ASN A 25 -17.21 -10.18 15.77
N GLU A 26 -17.02 -8.87 15.94
CA GLU A 26 -17.24 -7.87 14.88
C GLU A 26 -16.38 -8.16 13.65
N HIS A 27 -15.12 -8.56 13.86
CA HIS A 27 -14.19 -8.89 12.79
C HIS A 27 -14.28 -10.34 12.30
N ASN A 28 -15.18 -11.17 12.86
CA ASN A 28 -15.32 -12.60 12.56
C ASN A 28 -13.99 -13.39 12.64
N ILE A 29 -13.12 -13.04 13.59
CA ILE A 29 -11.85 -13.73 13.83
C ILE A 29 -11.73 -14.26 15.26
N SER A 30 -10.75 -15.12 15.49
CA SER A 30 -10.49 -15.60 16.86
C SER A 30 -9.96 -14.47 17.74
N VAL A 31 -10.25 -14.52 19.04
CA VAL A 31 -9.73 -13.54 20.01
C VAL A 31 -8.20 -13.49 19.99
N ASN A 32 -7.54 -14.65 19.82
CA ASN A 32 -6.09 -14.68 19.67
C ASN A 32 -5.62 -13.95 18.40
N SER A 33 -6.33 -14.10 17.29
CA SER A 33 -6.02 -13.39 16.04
C SER A 33 -6.19 -11.88 16.20
N GLU A 34 -7.25 -11.45 16.89
CA GLU A 34 -7.50 -10.04 17.20
C GLU A 34 -6.40 -9.46 18.12
N ILE A 35 -6.00 -10.20 19.16
CA ILE A 35 -4.90 -9.80 20.06
C ILE A 35 -3.59 -9.64 19.28
N VAL A 36 -3.24 -10.63 18.46
CA VAL A 36 -2.02 -10.58 17.65
C VAL A 36 -2.08 -9.42 16.67
N SER A 37 -3.21 -9.22 15.98
CA SER A 37 -3.39 -8.10 15.05
C SER A 37 -3.23 -6.74 15.72
N ARG A 38 -3.85 -6.54 16.89
CA ARG A 38 -3.72 -5.29 17.66
C ARG A 38 -2.30 -5.04 18.16
N LEU A 39 -1.61 -6.08 18.64
CA LEU A 39 -0.21 -5.98 19.06
C LEU A 39 0.71 -5.67 17.87
N SER A 40 0.52 -6.37 16.74
CA SER A 40 1.27 -6.07 15.51
C SER A 40 1.03 -4.63 15.06
N ALA A 41 -0.22 -4.17 15.07
CA ALA A 41 -0.58 -2.80 14.73
C ALA A 41 -0.02 -1.76 15.72
N SER A 42 0.10 -2.09 17.02
CA SER A 42 0.71 -1.19 17.99
C SER A 42 2.19 -1.01 17.71
N PHE A 43 2.94 -2.08 17.37
CA PHE A 43 4.35 -1.96 16.98
C PHE A 43 4.55 -1.28 15.61
N LEU A 44 3.57 -1.35 14.71
CA LEU A 44 3.56 -0.57 13.46
C LEU A 44 3.31 0.92 13.71
N LYS A 45 2.39 1.26 14.62
CA LYS A 45 2.11 2.65 15.03
C LYS A 45 3.17 3.24 15.96
N GLU A 46 3.82 2.40 16.76
CA GLU A 46 4.99 2.71 17.59
C GLU A 46 6.31 2.49 16.84
N GLN A 47 6.31 2.43 15.51
CA GLN A 47 7.53 2.87 14.83
C GLN A 47 7.74 4.31 15.29
N PRO A 48 8.78 4.61 16.08
CA PRO A 48 9.08 5.99 16.39
C PRO A 48 9.18 6.66 15.02
N THR A 49 8.44 7.75 14.80
CA THR A 49 8.82 8.75 13.79
C THR A 49 10.32 8.84 13.88
N GLN A 50 11.03 8.31 12.87
CA GLN A 50 12.45 8.01 12.98
C GLN A 50 13.15 9.32 13.31
N SER A 51 13.39 9.59 14.60
CA SER A 51 13.94 10.86 15.09
C SER A 51 15.44 10.95 14.84
N LYS A 52 15.96 10.02 14.03
CA LYS A 52 17.30 9.95 13.52
C LYS A 52 17.17 10.01 12.01
N LEU A 53 17.78 11.03 11.42
CA LEU A 53 18.00 11.07 9.97
C LEU A 53 18.60 9.72 9.56
N PRO A 54 18.03 9.04 8.55
CA PRO A 54 18.61 7.80 8.06
C PRO A 54 20.06 8.08 7.67
N ASN A 55 20.97 7.19 8.05
CA ASN A 55 22.34 7.28 7.57
C ASN A 55 22.33 7.17 6.05
N ALA A 56 23.24 7.86 5.35
CA ALA A 56 23.25 7.88 3.87
C ALA A 56 23.28 6.48 3.24
N SER A 57 23.90 5.50 3.90
CA SER A 57 23.88 4.09 3.49
C SER A 57 22.51 3.43 3.65
N GLU A 58 21.79 3.70 4.75
CA GLU A 58 20.45 3.18 4.99
C GLU A 58 19.42 3.82 4.04
N ALA A 59 19.56 5.12 3.76
CA ALA A 59 18.75 5.80 2.75
C ALA A 59 18.99 5.21 1.36
N LYS A 60 20.24 4.91 1.01
CA LYS A 60 20.59 4.26 -0.27
C LYS A 60 20.04 2.84 -0.37
N GLU A 61 20.14 2.06 0.70
CA GLU A 61 19.61 0.68 0.74
C GLU A 61 18.09 0.68 0.64
N LYS A 62 17.42 1.58 1.37
CA LYS A 62 15.97 1.81 1.23
C LYS A 62 15.61 2.21 -0.20
N ALA A 63 16.30 3.18 -0.80
CA ALA A 63 16.05 3.58 -2.19
C ALA A 63 16.22 2.41 -3.18
N LEU A 64 17.18 1.51 -2.95
CA LEU A 64 17.36 0.31 -3.76
C LEU A 64 16.20 -0.68 -3.61
N ALA A 65 15.69 -0.85 -2.38
CA ALA A 65 14.57 -1.73 -2.06
C ALA A 65 13.19 -1.12 -2.40
N SER A 66 13.12 0.19 -2.65
CA SER A 66 11.86 0.92 -2.82
C SER A 66 11.12 0.66 -4.14
N LYS A 67 11.73 0.00 -5.13
CA LYS A 67 11.08 -0.26 -6.43
C LYS A 67 9.76 -1.01 -6.28
N ASP A 68 9.75 -2.07 -5.47
CA ASP A 68 8.55 -2.87 -5.21
C ASP A 68 7.50 -2.06 -4.43
N SER A 69 7.95 -1.20 -3.51
CA SER A 69 7.05 -0.33 -2.73
C SER A 69 6.41 0.77 -3.58
N LEU A 70 7.13 1.31 -4.56
CA LEU A 70 6.61 2.30 -5.50
C LEU A 70 5.56 1.67 -6.43
N GLN A 71 5.84 0.48 -6.96
CA GLN A 71 4.89 -0.26 -7.79
C GLN A 71 3.57 -0.52 -7.05
N LEU A 72 3.64 -1.02 -5.81
CA LEU A 72 2.45 -1.27 -5.00
C LEU A 72 1.66 0.01 -4.71
N SER A 73 2.36 1.11 -4.42
CA SER A 73 1.72 2.40 -4.12
C SER A 73 0.99 2.94 -5.36
N LEU A 74 1.62 2.87 -6.53
CA LEU A 74 1.02 3.29 -7.79
C LEU A 74 -0.22 2.44 -8.15
N LEU A 75 -0.13 1.11 -8.02
CA LEU A 75 -1.28 0.22 -8.27
C LEU A 75 -2.46 0.52 -7.34
N ASN A 76 -2.20 0.79 -6.06
CA ASN A 76 -3.24 1.18 -5.11
C ASN A 76 -3.89 2.50 -5.51
N GLN A 77 -3.10 3.48 -5.93
CA GLN A 77 -3.63 4.77 -6.38
C GLN A 77 -4.52 4.62 -7.61
N ILE A 78 -4.06 3.86 -8.62
CA ILE A 78 -4.82 3.56 -9.83
C ILE A 78 -6.16 2.89 -9.47
N THR A 79 -6.10 1.85 -8.64
CA THR A 79 -7.29 1.09 -8.22
C THR A 79 -8.29 1.98 -7.47
N ASN A 80 -7.80 2.82 -6.56
CA ASN A 80 -8.64 3.74 -5.80
C ASN A 80 -9.32 4.76 -6.71
N GLU A 81 -8.61 5.30 -7.70
CA GLU A 81 -9.17 6.30 -8.60
C GLU A 81 -10.16 5.67 -9.60
N ILE A 82 -9.89 4.46 -10.10
CA ILE A 82 -10.86 3.67 -10.89
C ILE A 82 -12.13 3.39 -10.08
N HIS A 83 -12.00 2.90 -8.85
CA HIS A 83 -13.15 2.64 -7.98
C HIS A 83 -13.95 3.92 -7.70
N ARG A 84 -13.26 5.02 -7.41
CA ARG A 84 -13.89 6.31 -7.15
C ARG A 84 -14.67 6.81 -8.37
N ARG A 85 -14.08 6.75 -9.56
CA ARG A 85 -14.69 7.22 -10.81
C ARG A 85 -15.83 6.32 -11.28
N SER A 86 -15.66 5.00 -11.20
CA SER A 86 -16.70 4.03 -11.54
C SER A 86 -17.91 4.13 -10.59
N ALA A 87 -17.68 4.38 -9.30
CA ALA A 87 -18.76 4.67 -8.34
C ALA A 87 -19.55 5.95 -8.66
N LEU A 88 -18.93 6.89 -9.39
CA LEU A 88 -19.59 8.12 -9.87
C LEU A 88 -20.25 7.94 -11.25
N GLY A 89 -20.18 6.75 -11.86
CA GLY A 89 -20.69 6.49 -13.20
C GLY A 89 -19.84 7.11 -14.32
N LEU A 90 -18.56 7.40 -14.04
CA LEU A 90 -17.61 7.92 -15.02
C LEU A 90 -16.80 6.78 -15.63
N PHE A 91 -16.48 6.93 -16.92
CA PHE A 91 -15.74 5.95 -17.73
C PHE A 91 -14.27 6.34 -17.95
N SER A 92 -13.79 7.36 -17.26
CA SER A 92 -12.40 7.81 -17.33
C SER A 92 -11.86 8.31 -15.99
N ALA A 93 -10.58 8.07 -15.76
CA ALA A 93 -9.82 8.53 -14.61
C ALA A 93 -8.51 9.19 -15.06
N TYR A 94 -8.14 10.27 -14.37
CA TYR A 94 -6.81 10.84 -14.48
C TYR A 94 -5.98 10.38 -13.28
N ILE A 95 -4.85 9.75 -13.53
CA ILE A 95 -3.91 9.25 -12.52
C ILE A 95 -2.76 10.24 -12.45
N SER A 96 -2.64 10.94 -11.31
CA SER A 96 -1.58 11.90 -11.06
C SER A 96 -0.33 11.20 -10.56
N LEU A 97 0.79 11.37 -11.27
CA LEU A 97 2.11 10.86 -10.89
C LEU A 97 2.94 11.88 -10.08
N ASN A 98 2.42 13.11 -9.90
CA ASN A 98 3.10 14.18 -9.15
C ASN A 98 3.51 13.79 -7.72
N GLU A 99 2.77 12.88 -7.06
CA GLU A 99 3.08 12.42 -5.71
C GLU A 99 4.37 11.57 -5.64
N PHE A 100 4.84 11.06 -6.78
CA PHE A 100 6.07 10.28 -6.85
C PHE A 100 7.31 11.14 -7.13
N GLU A 101 7.15 12.47 -7.27
CA GLU A 101 8.24 13.44 -7.51
C GLU A 101 9.21 13.00 -8.61
N LEU A 102 8.70 12.34 -9.65
CA LEU A 102 9.48 11.85 -10.79
C LEU A 102 10.12 13.07 -11.50
N CYS A 103 11.41 13.29 -11.27
CA CYS A 103 12.14 14.37 -11.91
C CYS A 103 12.67 13.91 -13.28
N ASP A 104 12.77 14.86 -14.22
CA ASP A 104 13.49 14.68 -15.50
C ASP A 104 14.94 14.24 -15.19
N GLY A 105 15.20 12.93 -15.31
CA GLY A 105 16.46 12.29 -14.91
C GLY A 105 16.29 10.89 -14.31
N GLU A 106 15.07 10.52 -13.88
CA GLU A 106 14.75 9.18 -13.37
C GLU A 106 14.12 8.23 -14.43
N GLU A 107 14.42 8.46 -15.71
CA GLU A 107 14.07 7.58 -16.84
C GLU A 107 14.16 6.06 -16.54
N PRO A 108 15.22 5.52 -15.88
CA PRO A 108 15.30 4.09 -15.63
C PRO A 108 14.28 3.57 -14.59
N VAL A 109 13.76 4.42 -13.70
CA VAL A 109 12.70 4.02 -12.74
C VAL A 109 11.35 4.06 -13.43
N VAL A 110 11.11 5.14 -14.19
CA VAL A 110 9.90 5.33 -14.97
C VAL A 110 9.72 4.19 -15.99
N GLU A 111 10.78 3.85 -16.72
CA GLU A 111 10.74 2.78 -17.73
C GLU A 111 10.59 1.39 -17.10
N ALA A 112 11.18 1.15 -15.93
CA ALA A 112 11.11 -0.15 -15.26
C ALA A 112 9.82 -0.39 -14.47
N VAL A 113 9.13 0.67 -14.01
CA VAL A 113 7.96 0.56 -13.13
C VAL A 113 6.68 1.01 -13.81
N ILE A 114 6.68 2.17 -14.49
CA ILE A 114 5.46 2.76 -15.05
C ILE A 114 5.06 2.05 -16.35
N LYS A 115 6.00 1.81 -17.27
CA LYS A 115 5.67 1.15 -18.55
C LYS A 115 5.04 -0.23 -18.36
N PRO A 116 5.55 -1.14 -17.52
CA PRO A 116 4.92 -2.44 -17.30
C PRO A 116 3.49 -2.33 -16.75
N ILE A 117 3.23 -1.34 -15.89
CA ILE A 117 1.89 -1.11 -15.34
C ILE A 117 0.95 -0.60 -16.42
N ILE A 118 1.38 0.36 -17.25
CA ILE A 118 0.59 0.85 -18.38
C ILE A 118 0.28 -0.29 -19.35
N SER A 119 1.28 -1.12 -19.71
CA SER A 119 1.07 -2.31 -20.54
C SER A 119 0.05 -3.26 -19.91
N SER A 120 0.16 -3.54 -18.61
CA SER A 120 -0.80 -4.38 -17.89
C SER A 120 -2.22 -3.80 -17.87
N LEU A 121 -2.38 -2.47 -17.84
CA LEU A 121 -3.68 -1.82 -17.93
C LEU A 121 -4.27 -1.97 -19.32
N VAL A 122 -3.48 -1.76 -20.38
CA VAL A 122 -3.92 -1.97 -21.76
C VAL A 122 -4.32 -3.43 -22.00
N ASP A 123 -3.51 -4.37 -21.51
CA ASP A 123 -3.82 -5.81 -21.58
C ASP A 123 -5.12 -6.17 -20.84
N SER A 124 -5.48 -5.40 -19.82
CA SER A 124 -6.72 -5.57 -19.06
C SER A 124 -7.95 -4.90 -19.70
N GLY A 125 -7.78 -4.24 -20.85
CA GLY A 125 -8.87 -3.61 -21.60
C GLY A 125 -9.05 -2.11 -21.35
N TYR A 126 -8.15 -1.45 -20.61
CA TYR A 126 -8.17 0.00 -20.45
C TYR A 126 -7.56 0.67 -21.69
N THR A 127 -8.15 1.79 -22.11
CA THR A 127 -7.59 2.63 -23.18
C THR A 127 -6.85 3.83 -22.58
N LEU A 128 -5.77 4.25 -23.22
CA LEU A 128 -5.07 5.50 -22.89
C LEU A 128 -5.41 6.51 -23.99
N PRO A 129 -6.30 7.49 -23.73
CA PRO A 129 -6.67 8.51 -24.72
C PRO A 129 -5.52 9.43 -25.09
N ASP A 130 -4.62 9.70 -24.12
CA ASP A 130 -3.48 10.59 -24.24
C ASP A 130 -2.18 9.83 -23.90
N ASP A 131 -1.05 10.29 -24.44
CA ASP A 131 0.26 9.85 -24.00
C ASP A 131 0.48 10.23 -22.53
N TRP A 132 1.23 9.39 -21.81
CA TRP A 132 1.58 9.62 -20.41
C TRP A 132 2.79 10.55 -20.30
N ASP A 133 2.82 11.39 -19.26
CA ASP A 133 3.94 12.27 -18.95
C ASP A 133 4.40 12.10 -17.48
N ALA A 134 5.41 12.89 -17.07
CA ALA A 134 5.88 12.90 -15.68
C ALA A 134 4.82 13.39 -14.67
N GLY A 135 3.80 14.11 -15.15
CA GLY A 135 2.70 14.60 -14.33
C GLY A 135 1.58 13.58 -14.12
N GLY A 136 1.33 12.69 -15.09
CA GLY A 136 0.30 11.68 -14.99
C GLY A 136 -0.13 11.08 -16.33
N PHE A 137 -1.24 10.34 -16.29
CA PHE A 137 -1.89 9.81 -17.48
C PHE A 137 -3.39 9.61 -17.28
N THR A 138 -4.12 9.63 -18.39
CA THR A 138 -5.56 9.36 -18.41
C THR A 138 -5.80 7.92 -18.83
N ILE A 139 -6.67 7.24 -18.10
CA ILE A 139 -7.21 5.93 -18.48
C ILE A 139 -8.72 6.04 -18.72
N ALA A 140 -9.21 5.28 -19.69
CA ALA A 140 -10.63 5.14 -19.97
C ALA A 140 -11.01 3.66 -20.08
N TRP A 141 -12.27 3.35 -19.76
CA TRP A 141 -12.85 2.02 -19.85
C TRP A 141 -14.28 2.18 -20.41
N GLU A 142 -14.46 1.95 -21.71
CA GLU A 142 -15.75 1.88 -22.40
C GLU A 142 -16.23 0.44 -22.59
#